data_AF-A0A7J8NJM3-F1
#
_entry.id   AF-A0A7J8NJM3-F1
#
_cell.length_a   1.000
_cell.length_b   1.000
_cell.length_c   1.000
_cell.angle_alpha   90.00
_cell.angle_beta   90.00
_cell.angle_gamma   90.00
#
_symmetry.space_group_name_H-M   'P 1'
#
loop_
_entity.id
_entity.type
_entity.pdbx_description
1 polymer ?
#
loop_
_entity_poly.entity_id
_entity_poly.type
_entity_poly.pdbx_seq_one_letter_code
_entity_poly.pdbx_strand_id
1 'polypeptide(L)'
;MDRWSGVFNVKLDPNCKNYYRIAASLCFSSASKSLTVPSANAIFFNGDRVEGTRNPVVERLSDLQNVAQVLVSKFGGSVNAWVIQASIFNGPFAVFKDFIPSVNQYGEPKSYSPVGFPASTSTVSLLSNCLQQAKDVVSSGTKKPCSISSSSTSRPKTVVLGFSKGGTAVNQLVAELGSLDDKSHIREQPAGVNVQEEVQILPTTKESLLNSITEIHYVDVGLNSCGAYITDQDLIERISKRVADGGPRVRFFLHGTPRQWCDGCRIWIQDEKNRLYRMIESEDEKSGGKLKVCERFYFADRKPDMQMHFEVIEKMDVS
;
A
#
# COMPACT_ATOMS: atom_id res chain seq x y z
N MET A 1 -20.97 -8.72 -6.13
CA MET A 1 -20.91 -7.39 -5.51
C MET A 1 -20.57 -6.42 -6.61
N ASP A 2 -21.39 -5.39 -6.80
CA ASP A 2 -21.13 -4.41 -7.85
C ASP A 2 -19.96 -3.52 -7.44
N ARG A 3 -19.38 -2.82 -8.42
CA ARG A 3 -18.21 -1.99 -8.19
C ARG A 3 -18.34 -0.65 -8.88
N TRP A 4 -17.89 0.37 -8.18
CA TRP A 4 -17.66 1.69 -8.75
C TRP A 4 -16.16 1.83 -9.03
N SER A 5 -15.77 2.30 -10.21
CA SER A 5 -14.35 2.51 -10.53
C SER A 5 -14.14 3.87 -11.19
N GLY A 6 -13.02 4.51 -10.90
CA GLY A 6 -12.66 5.79 -11.50
C GLY A 6 -11.24 6.23 -11.15
N VAL A 7 -10.79 7.29 -11.81
CA VAL A 7 -9.46 7.90 -11.59
C VAL A 7 -9.64 9.35 -11.21
N PHE A 8 -8.99 9.75 -10.13
CA PHE A 8 -9.06 11.10 -9.59
C PHE A 8 -7.71 11.79 -9.57
N ASN A 9 -7.73 13.10 -9.72
CA ASN A 9 -6.62 13.98 -9.38
C ASN A 9 -6.86 14.52 -7.97
N VAL A 10 -6.11 14.01 -7.01
CA VAL A 10 -6.33 14.27 -5.58
C VAL A 10 -5.19 15.11 -5.04
N LYS A 11 -5.52 16.21 -4.37
CA LYS A 11 -4.54 16.99 -3.61
C LYS A 11 -4.38 16.40 -2.22
N LEU A 12 -3.15 16.45 -1.71
CA LEU A 12 -2.89 16.09 -0.31
C LEU A 12 -3.43 17.17 0.64
N ASP A 13 -3.10 18.44 0.36
CA ASP A 13 -3.62 19.62 1.04
C ASP A 13 -4.21 20.59 0.00
N PRO A 14 -5.28 21.36 0.29
CA PRO A 14 -5.85 22.33 -0.65
C PRO A 14 -4.81 23.30 -1.26
N ASN A 15 -3.78 23.66 -0.49
CA ASN A 15 -2.69 24.56 -0.87
C ASN A 15 -1.58 23.88 -1.68
N CYS A 16 -1.58 22.53 -1.78
CA CYS A 16 -0.63 21.83 -2.63
C CYS A 16 -0.87 22.18 -4.11
N LYS A 17 0.23 22.41 -4.82
CA LYS A 17 0.22 22.64 -6.27
C LYS A 17 0.11 21.34 -7.08
N ASN A 18 0.63 20.24 -6.53
CA ASN A 18 0.69 18.96 -7.22
C ASN A 18 -0.51 18.09 -6.85
N TYR A 19 -0.85 17.19 -7.78
CA TYR A 19 -1.94 16.24 -7.63
C TYR A 19 -1.38 14.83 -7.70
N TYR A 20 -1.93 13.96 -6.88
CA TYR A 20 -1.78 12.52 -7.00
C TYR A 20 -2.84 11.99 -7.96
N ARG A 21 -2.43 11.16 -8.91
CA ARG A 21 -3.39 10.38 -9.72
C ARG A 21 -3.69 9.10 -8.95
N ILE A 22 -4.96 8.89 -8.61
CA ILE A 22 -5.40 7.73 -7.84
C ILE A 22 -6.49 7.01 -8.63
N ALA A 23 -6.25 5.75 -9.00
CA ALA A 23 -7.33 4.87 -9.45
C ALA A 23 -7.96 4.19 -8.25
N ALA A 24 -9.28 4.24 -8.17
CA ALA A 24 -10.05 3.59 -7.14
C ALA A 24 -11.00 2.58 -7.79
N SER A 25 -11.06 1.37 -7.24
CA SER A 25 -12.13 0.41 -7.49
C SER A 25 -12.75 0.06 -6.15
N LEU A 26 -14.02 0.44 -5.95
CA LEU A 26 -14.70 0.45 -4.66
C LEU A 26 -15.92 -0.46 -4.68
N CYS A 27 -16.17 -1.12 -3.55
CA CYS A 27 -17.36 -1.91 -3.30
C CYS A 27 -18.60 -1.00 -3.37
N PHE A 28 -19.57 -1.42 -4.17
CA PHE A 28 -20.76 -0.64 -4.47
C PHE A 28 -22.00 -1.53 -4.43
N SER A 29 -23.10 -0.98 -3.96
CA SER A 29 -24.41 -1.63 -3.97
C SER A 29 -25.30 -0.91 -4.96
N SER A 30 -25.66 -1.58 -6.06
CA SER A 30 -26.62 -1.03 -7.02
C SER A 30 -28.02 -0.85 -6.43
N ALA A 31 -28.37 -1.66 -5.43
CA ALA A 31 -29.66 -1.57 -4.75
C ALA A 31 -29.79 -0.27 -3.95
N SER A 32 -28.76 0.11 -3.20
CA SER A 32 -28.74 1.35 -2.40
C SER A 32 -28.09 2.53 -3.13
N LYS A 33 -27.55 2.30 -4.33
CA LYS A 33 -26.73 3.25 -5.11
C LYS A 33 -25.66 3.94 -4.26
N SER A 34 -25.03 3.19 -3.38
CA SER A 34 -24.05 3.71 -2.43
C SER A 34 -22.82 2.82 -2.34
N LEU A 35 -21.70 3.44 -1.94
CA LEU A 35 -20.50 2.70 -1.58
C LEU A 35 -20.76 1.86 -0.33
N THR A 36 -20.17 0.66 -0.28
CA THR A 36 -20.31 -0.28 0.83
C THR A 36 -18.97 -0.53 1.51
N VAL A 37 -19.01 -1.08 2.73
CA VAL A 37 -17.79 -1.41 3.47
C VAL A 37 -17.11 -2.62 2.86
N PRO A 38 -15.81 -2.52 2.56
CA PRO A 38 -15.05 -3.66 2.06
C PRO A 38 -14.60 -4.57 3.20
N SER A 39 -14.23 -5.80 2.88
CA SER A 39 -13.52 -6.67 3.82
C SER A 39 -12.08 -6.21 4.08
N ALA A 40 -11.47 -5.54 3.09
CA ALA A 40 -10.14 -4.95 3.19
C ALA A 40 -9.93 -3.81 2.17
N ASN A 41 -8.89 -3.01 2.39
CA ASN A 41 -8.37 -2.02 1.45
C ASN A 41 -6.97 -2.45 0.98
N ALA A 42 -6.81 -2.67 -0.32
CA ALA A 42 -5.52 -2.86 -0.97
C ALA A 42 -5.00 -1.50 -1.48
N ILE A 43 -3.91 -1.01 -0.88
CA ILE A 43 -3.28 0.27 -1.20
C ILE A 43 -1.98 -0.02 -1.96
N PHE A 44 -1.93 0.33 -3.22
CA PHE A 44 -0.81 0.07 -4.11
C PHE A 44 -0.12 1.38 -4.48
N PHE A 45 1.13 1.53 -4.05
CA PHE A 45 2.01 2.60 -4.46
C PHE A 45 2.72 2.19 -5.75
N ASN A 46 2.39 2.89 -6.85
CA ASN A 46 3.03 2.67 -8.14
C ASN A 46 4.46 3.23 -8.15
N GLY A 47 5.29 2.80 -9.10
CA GLY A 47 6.69 3.21 -9.19
C GLY A 47 6.98 4.12 -10.37
N ASP A 48 8.18 3.94 -10.92
CA ASP A 48 8.66 4.71 -12.06
C ASP A 48 7.77 4.51 -13.30
N ARG A 49 7.67 5.56 -14.11
CA ARG A 49 6.94 5.50 -15.37
C ARG A 49 7.80 4.92 -16.46
N VAL A 50 7.22 3.98 -17.20
CA VAL A 50 7.77 3.47 -18.44
C VAL A 50 6.66 3.61 -19.50
N GLU A 51 6.87 4.52 -20.44
CA GLU A 51 5.88 4.89 -21.46
C GLU A 51 6.48 4.75 -22.86
N GLY A 52 5.63 4.52 -23.87
CA GLY A 52 6.06 4.50 -25.27
C GLY A 52 6.88 3.29 -25.67
N THR A 53 6.80 2.21 -24.91
CA THR A 53 7.53 0.95 -25.14
C THR A 53 7.00 0.15 -26.31
N ARG A 54 5.72 0.38 -26.68
CA ARG A 54 4.94 -0.46 -27.60
C ARG A 54 4.81 -1.92 -27.14
N ASN A 55 5.24 -2.25 -25.92
CA ASN A 55 5.02 -3.56 -25.33
C ASN A 55 3.62 -3.58 -24.69
N PRO A 56 2.68 -4.41 -25.17
CA PRO A 56 1.29 -4.37 -24.72
C PRO A 56 1.11 -4.72 -23.24
N VAL A 57 2.03 -5.51 -22.65
CA VAL A 57 1.98 -5.84 -21.22
C VAL A 57 2.41 -4.65 -20.38
N VAL A 58 3.50 -3.97 -20.77
CA VAL A 58 3.99 -2.77 -20.06
C VAL A 58 2.97 -1.65 -20.13
N GLU A 59 2.47 -1.30 -21.33
CA GLU A 59 1.49 -0.21 -21.47
C GLU A 59 0.21 -0.49 -20.67
N ARG A 60 -0.27 -1.74 -20.68
CA ARG A 60 -1.47 -2.14 -19.94
C ARG A 60 -1.28 -2.06 -18.44
N LEU A 61 -0.11 -2.45 -17.92
CA LEU A 61 0.20 -2.46 -16.48
C LEU A 61 0.79 -1.13 -15.97
N SER A 62 1.11 -0.20 -16.88
CA SER A 62 1.34 1.21 -16.56
C SER A 62 0.03 1.96 -16.30
N ASP A 63 -1.11 1.47 -16.80
CA ASP A 63 -2.43 2.06 -16.55
C ASP A 63 -2.95 1.75 -15.14
N LEU A 64 -3.33 2.79 -14.41
CA LEU A 64 -3.72 2.67 -13.00
C LEU A 64 -5.05 1.91 -12.82
N GLN A 65 -5.99 2.01 -13.76
CA GLN A 65 -7.26 1.31 -13.66
C GLN A 65 -7.08 -0.18 -13.88
N ASN A 66 -6.25 -0.57 -14.84
CA ASN A 66 -5.90 -1.96 -15.07
C ASN A 66 -5.21 -2.57 -13.85
N VAL A 67 -4.28 -1.85 -13.22
CA VAL A 67 -3.67 -2.31 -11.96
C VAL A 67 -4.74 -2.48 -10.87
N ALA A 68 -5.67 -1.54 -10.72
CA ALA A 68 -6.76 -1.65 -9.74
C ALA A 68 -7.63 -2.90 -9.99
N GLN A 69 -7.93 -3.21 -11.25
CA GLN A 69 -8.67 -4.43 -11.63
C GLN A 69 -7.88 -5.70 -11.30
N VAL A 70 -6.58 -5.72 -11.55
CA VAL A 70 -5.70 -6.85 -11.18
C VAL A 70 -5.74 -7.06 -9.67
N LEU A 71 -5.65 -5.99 -8.86
CA LEU A 71 -5.72 -6.10 -7.39
C LEU A 71 -7.07 -6.69 -6.93
N VAL A 72 -8.19 -6.24 -7.47
CA VAL A 72 -9.51 -6.80 -7.14
C VAL A 72 -9.60 -8.27 -7.55
N SER A 73 -9.06 -8.64 -8.70
CA SER A 73 -9.01 -10.04 -9.14
C SER A 73 -8.16 -10.92 -8.21
N LYS A 74 -7.13 -10.36 -7.57
CA LYS A 74 -6.22 -11.09 -6.68
C LYS A 74 -6.75 -11.20 -5.25
N PHE A 75 -7.21 -10.10 -4.69
CA PHE A 75 -7.65 -10.03 -3.29
C PHE A 75 -9.15 -10.30 -3.10
N GLY A 76 -9.92 -10.34 -4.18
CA GLY A 76 -11.34 -10.69 -4.19
C GLY A 76 -12.29 -9.51 -4.32
N GLY A 77 -13.53 -9.81 -4.73
CA GLY A 77 -14.54 -8.81 -5.07
C GLY A 77 -15.07 -7.96 -3.90
N SER A 78 -14.78 -8.33 -2.64
CA SER A 78 -15.13 -7.57 -1.43
C SER A 78 -14.03 -6.62 -0.97
N VAL A 79 -12.91 -6.53 -1.69
CA VAL A 79 -11.78 -5.66 -1.36
C VAL A 79 -11.86 -4.36 -2.18
N ASN A 80 -11.57 -3.23 -1.56
CA ASN A 80 -11.36 -1.97 -2.27
C ASN A 80 -9.90 -1.89 -2.74
N ALA A 81 -9.68 -1.43 -3.97
CA ALA A 81 -8.34 -1.22 -4.52
C ALA A 81 -8.08 0.27 -4.74
N TRP A 82 -6.91 0.73 -4.29
CA TRP A 82 -6.45 2.11 -4.39
C TRP A 82 -5.05 2.10 -5.00
N VAL A 83 -4.90 2.59 -6.23
CA VAL A 83 -3.61 2.64 -6.94
C VAL A 83 -3.15 4.09 -6.97
N ILE A 84 -2.11 4.40 -6.20
CA ILE A 84 -1.56 5.73 -6.00
C ILE A 84 -0.34 5.90 -6.90
N GLN A 85 -0.39 6.86 -7.81
CA GLN A 85 0.76 7.31 -8.57
C GLN A 85 1.38 8.55 -7.91
N ALA A 86 2.71 8.63 -7.87
CA ALA A 86 3.43 9.78 -7.32
C ALA A 86 2.95 11.11 -7.94
N SER A 87 2.98 12.18 -7.15
CA SER A 87 2.58 13.52 -7.60
C SER A 87 3.67 14.25 -8.39
N ILE A 88 4.91 13.76 -8.33
CA ILE A 88 6.09 14.35 -8.95
C ILE A 88 6.88 13.25 -9.64
N PHE A 89 7.40 13.60 -10.81
CA PHE A 89 8.35 12.80 -11.57
C PHE A 89 9.53 13.66 -12.00
N ASN A 90 10.73 13.09 -11.96
CA ASN A 90 11.90 13.65 -12.63
C ASN A 90 12.30 12.70 -13.77
N GLY A 91 11.92 13.04 -15.00
CA GLY A 91 11.91 12.08 -16.09
C GLY A 91 10.97 10.90 -15.77
N PRO A 92 11.43 9.64 -15.85
CA PRO A 92 10.62 8.47 -15.50
C PRO A 92 10.54 8.23 -13.97
N PHE A 93 11.41 8.88 -13.19
CA PHE A 93 11.60 8.53 -11.77
C PHE A 93 10.51 9.14 -10.89
N ALA A 94 9.77 8.30 -10.18
CA ALA A 94 8.73 8.72 -9.24
C ALA A 94 9.36 9.38 -8.00
N VAL A 95 8.71 10.39 -7.41
CA VAL A 95 9.23 11.05 -6.20
C VAL A 95 8.14 11.16 -5.13
N PHE A 96 8.26 10.35 -4.08
CA PHE A 96 7.31 10.29 -2.95
C PHE A 96 7.67 11.25 -1.80
N LYS A 97 7.97 12.52 -2.13
CA LYS A 97 8.45 13.51 -1.14
C LYS A 97 7.47 13.82 -0.01
N ASP A 98 6.17 13.66 -0.24
CA ASP A 98 5.15 13.94 0.78
C ASP A 98 4.98 12.76 1.76
N PHE A 99 5.59 11.61 1.44
CA PHE A 99 5.61 10.42 2.27
C PHE A 99 6.94 10.30 2.99
N ILE A 100 8.04 10.63 2.31
CA ILE A 100 9.40 10.38 2.78
C ILE A 100 10.08 11.73 3.07
N PRO A 101 10.49 12.01 4.33
CA PRO A 101 11.01 13.32 4.72
C PRO A 101 12.24 13.80 3.92
N SER A 102 13.08 12.89 3.43
CA SER A 102 14.30 13.23 2.72
C SER A 102 14.53 12.30 1.54
N VAL A 103 14.30 12.82 0.33
CA VAL A 103 14.57 12.16 -0.94
C VAL A 103 15.43 13.06 -1.83
N ASN A 104 16.26 12.46 -2.68
CA ASN A 104 16.97 13.20 -3.71
C ASN A 104 16.04 13.52 -4.90
N GLN A 105 16.58 14.20 -5.93
CA GLN A 105 15.82 14.58 -7.13
C GLN A 105 15.28 13.41 -7.97
N TYR A 106 15.74 12.18 -7.73
CA TYR A 106 15.29 10.96 -8.40
C TYR A 106 14.40 10.10 -7.50
N GLY A 107 14.02 10.61 -6.33
CA GLY A 107 13.15 9.90 -5.38
C GLY A 107 13.86 8.85 -4.54
N GLU A 108 15.19 8.81 -4.54
CA GLU A 108 15.96 7.91 -3.69
C GLU A 108 16.00 8.46 -2.25
N PRO A 109 15.63 7.66 -1.24
CA PRO A 109 15.59 8.10 0.15
C PRO A 109 17.00 8.16 0.76
N LYS A 110 17.26 9.16 1.59
CA LYS A 110 18.49 9.17 2.43
C LYS A 110 18.35 8.21 3.61
N SER A 111 17.16 8.19 4.21
CA SER A 111 16.76 7.29 5.29
C SER A 111 15.23 7.29 5.40
N TYR A 112 14.70 6.27 6.05
CA TYR A 112 13.28 6.22 6.44
C TYR A 112 13.16 6.72 7.88
N SER A 113 12.38 7.78 8.10
CA SER A 113 12.27 8.43 9.40
C SER A 113 10.80 8.46 9.85
N PRO A 114 10.43 7.76 10.93
CA PRO A 114 9.04 7.67 11.38
C PRO A 114 8.54 8.94 12.08
N VAL A 115 9.42 9.91 12.34
CA VAL A 115 9.08 11.14 13.07
C VAL A 115 7.99 11.92 12.35
N GLY A 116 6.88 12.16 13.04
CA GLY A 116 5.73 12.88 12.49
C GLY A 116 4.80 12.04 11.61
N PHE A 117 5.10 10.74 11.42
CA PHE A 117 4.27 9.80 10.67
C PHE A 117 3.83 10.28 9.27
N PRO A 118 4.79 10.73 8.44
CA PRO A 118 4.49 11.38 7.17
C PRO A 118 3.74 10.48 6.17
N ALA A 119 4.13 9.21 6.01
CA ALA A 119 3.52 8.33 5.02
C ALA A 119 2.12 7.90 5.42
N SER A 120 1.88 7.53 6.67
CA SER A 120 0.54 7.14 7.14
C SER A 120 -0.41 8.33 7.15
N THR A 121 0.04 9.51 7.60
CA THR A 121 -0.74 10.75 7.54
C THR A 121 -1.09 11.11 6.10
N SER A 122 -0.11 11.10 5.19
CA SER A 122 -0.34 11.41 3.79
C SER A 122 -1.27 10.40 3.10
N THR A 123 -1.14 9.12 3.43
CA THR A 123 -2.03 8.06 2.93
C THR A 123 -3.47 8.29 3.37
N VAL A 124 -3.71 8.53 4.66
CA VAL A 124 -5.06 8.78 5.20
C VAL A 124 -5.70 9.99 4.54
N SER A 125 -4.96 11.10 4.44
CA SER A 125 -5.46 12.33 3.81
C SER A 125 -5.81 12.12 2.34
N LEU A 126 -4.92 11.48 1.56
CA LEU A 126 -5.16 11.20 0.14
C LEU A 126 -6.36 10.29 -0.09
N LEU A 127 -6.45 9.18 0.65
CA LEU A 127 -7.54 8.24 0.49
C LEU A 127 -8.87 8.84 0.96
N SER A 128 -8.88 9.64 2.02
CA SER A 128 -10.07 10.36 2.49
C SER A 128 -10.56 11.37 1.46
N ASN A 129 -9.66 12.18 0.90
CA ASN A 129 -9.99 13.13 -0.16
C ASN A 129 -10.49 12.42 -1.42
N CYS A 130 -9.87 11.30 -1.80
CA CYS A 130 -10.29 10.48 -2.94
C CYS A 130 -11.68 9.87 -2.71
N LEU A 131 -11.94 9.33 -1.51
CA LEU A 131 -13.23 8.76 -1.14
C LEU A 131 -14.32 9.82 -1.14
N GLN A 132 -14.03 11.04 -0.69
CA GLN A 132 -15.00 12.13 -0.73
C GLN A 132 -15.37 12.48 -2.18
N GLN A 133 -14.39 12.61 -3.08
CA GLN A 133 -14.67 12.82 -4.51
C GLN A 133 -15.51 11.69 -5.11
N ALA A 134 -15.22 10.42 -4.76
CA ALA A 134 -16.02 9.29 -5.20
C ALA A 134 -17.46 9.34 -4.67
N LYS A 135 -17.66 9.69 -3.39
CA LYS A 135 -18.99 9.88 -2.80
C LYS A 135 -19.76 11.00 -3.50
N ASP A 136 -19.11 12.10 -3.85
CA ASP A 136 -19.74 13.23 -4.54
C ASP A 136 -20.20 12.83 -5.95
N VAL A 137 -19.36 12.08 -6.69
CA VAL A 137 -19.71 11.53 -8.01
C VAL A 137 -20.89 10.56 -7.91
N VAL A 138 -20.88 9.66 -6.93
CA VAL A 138 -21.99 8.70 -6.72
C VAL A 138 -23.28 9.41 -6.29
N SER A 139 -23.17 10.43 -5.43
CA SER A 139 -24.33 11.15 -4.88
C SER A 139 -24.92 12.19 -5.83
N SER A 140 -24.12 12.76 -6.73
CA SER A 140 -24.60 13.70 -7.77
C SER A 140 -25.60 13.06 -8.75
N GLY A 141 -25.78 11.74 -8.70
CA GLY A 141 -26.85 11.00 -9.38
C GLY A 141 -28.17 10.81 -8.61
N THR A 142 -28.28 11.21 -7.32
CA THR A 142 -29.49 10.92 -6.51
C THR A 142 -29.71 11.84 -5.30
N LYS A 143 -30.91 12.45 -5.20
CA LYS A 143 -31.44 13.10 -3.99
C LYS A 143 -32.21 12.08 -3.14
N LYS A 144 -31.56 11.35 -2.23
CA LYS A 144 -32.13 10.82 -0.96
C LYS A 144 -31.11 9.94 -0.23
N PRO A 145 -30.87 10.15 1.08
CA PRO A 145 -30.06 9.22 1.87
C PRO A 145 -30.89 7.98 2.20
N CYS A 146 -30.41 6.80 1.82
CA CYS A 146 -30.92 5.53 2.35
C CYS A 146 -30.04 5.07 3.52
N SER A 147 -30.71 4.64 4.59
CA SER A 147 -30.11 4.09 5.80
C SER A 147 -29.33 2.81 5.47
N ILE A 148 -28.09 2.74 5.96
CA ILE A 148 -27.17 1.63 5.74
C ILE A 148 -27.58 0.48 6.67
N SER A 149 -27.95 -0.66 6.09
CA SER A 149 -28.14 -1.91 6.85
C SER A 149 -26.79 -2.49 7.28
N SER A 150 -26.58 -2.58 8.58
CA SER A 150 -25.36 -3.09 9.21
C SER A 150 -25.32 -4.62 9.23
N SER A 151 -24.30 -5.21 8.63
CA SER A 151 -23.95 -6.61 8.89
C SER A 151 -22.46 -6.87 8.71
N SER A 152 -21.63 -6.27 9.57
CA SER A 152 -20.39 -6.84 10.13
C SER A 152 -19.65 -5.79 10.96
N THR A 153 -19.37 -6.09 12.22
CA THR A 153 -18.68 -5.21 13.20
C THR A 153 -17.15 -5.18 13.04
N SER A 154 -16.59 -5.82 12.01
CA SER A 154 -15.13 -5.89 11.82
C SER A 154 -14.63 -4.73 10.95
N ARG A 155 -13.73 -3.92 11.50
CA ARG A 155 -13.00 -2.89 10.77
C ARG A 155 -12.26 -3.49 9.56
N PRO A 156 -12.31 -2.87 8.36
CA PRO A 156 -11.60 -3.38 7.20
C PRO A 156 -10.10 -3.49 7.45
N LYS A 157 -9.50 -4.59 7.02
CA LYS A 157 -8.04 -4.76 7.04
C LYS A 157 -7.39 -3.89 5.97
N THR A 158 -6.09 -3.63 6.11
CA THR A 158 -5.28 -2.95 5.11
C THR A 158 -4.19 -3.88 4.61
N VAL A 159 -4.05 -3.92 3.29
CA VAL A 159 -2.95 -4.55 2.55
C VAL A 159 -2.20 -3.43 1.84
N VAL A 160 -0.89 -3.33 2.05
CA VAL A 160 -0.06 -2.31 1.43
C VAL A 160 0.87 -2.97 0.42
N LEU A 161 0.94 -2.43 -0.79
CA LEU A 161 1.78 -2.91 -1.87
C LEU A 161 2.65 -1.77 -2.40
N GLY A 162 3.91 -2.06 -2.67
CA GLY A 162 4.84 -1.12 -3.29
C GLY A 162 5.44 -1.75 -4.53
N PHE A 163 5.25 -1.12 -5.68
CA PHE A 163 5.81 -1.58 -6.95
C PHE A 163 6.97 -0.70 -7.39
N SER A 164 8.10 -1.29 -7.80
CA SER A 164 9.26 -0.53 -8.26
C SER A 164 9.64 0.53 -7.21
N LYS A 165 9.66 1.83 -7.55
CA LYS A 165 9.94 2.93 -6.61
C LYS A 165 8.86 3.14 -5.54
N GLY A 166 7.64 2.65 -5.75
CA GLY A 166 6.57 2.68 -4.75
C GLY A 166 6.92 1.91 -3.48
N GLY A 167 7.89 0.99 -3.53
CA GLY A 167 8.45 0.33 -2.35
C GLY A 167 9.04 1.29 -1.32
N THR A 168 9.46 2.49 -1.72
CA THR A 168 9.98 3.51 -0.80
C THR A 168 8.88 4.07 0.12
N ALA A 169 7.67 4.30 -0.40
CA ALA A 169 6.53 4.69 0.41
C ALA A 169 6.13 3.56 1.39
N VAL A 170 6.24 2.31 0.96
CA VAL A 170 6.01 1.13 1.81
C VAL A 170 7.05 1.02 2.92
N ASN A 171 8.34 1.16 2.61
CA ASN A 171 9.40 1.17 3.61
C ASN A 171 9.18 2.24 4.67
N GLN A 172 8.73 3.43 4.26
CA GLN A 172 8.39 4.50 5.19
C GLN A 172 7.17 4.16 6.07
N LEU A 173 6.14 3.51 5.52
CA LEU A 173 5.03 2.97 6.33
C LEU A 173 5.49 1.89 7.31
N VAL A 174 6.44 1.03 6.92
CA VAL A 174 7.05 0.02 7.81
C VAL A 174 7.85 0.69 8.94
N ALA A 175 8.61 1.73 8.63
CA ALA A 175 9.31 2.54 9.64
C ALA A 175 8.33 3.11 10.67
N GLU A 176 7.22 3.69 10.20
CA GLU A 176 6.16 4.24 11.05
C GLU A 176 5.44 3.16 11.87
N LEU A 177 5.20 1.99 11.28
CA LEU A 177 4.57 0.85 11.94
C LEU A 177 5.38 0.38 13.15
N GLY A 178 6.71 0.32 13.03
CA GLY A 178 7.62 -0.04 14.10
C GLY A 178 7.91 1.07 15.12
N SER A 179 7.33 2.26 14.94
CA SER A 179 7.44 3.39 15.86
C SER A 179 6.11 3.82 16.47
N LEU A 180 5.03 3.09 16.18
CA LEU A 180 3.74 3.34 16.78
C LEU A 180 3.73 2.82 18.23
N ASP A 181 3.40 3.69 19.19
CA ASP A 181 3.34 3.34 20.61
C ASP A 181 2.32 2.22 20.90
N ASP A 182 2.73 1.21 21.69
CA ASP A 182 1.90 0.06 22.06
C ASP A 182 0.57 0.45 22.74
N LYS A 183 0.54 1.60 23.44
CA LYS A 183 -0.65 2.10 24.14
C LYS A 183 -1.74 2.65 23.20
N SER A 184 -1.43 2.88 21.93
CA SER A 184 -2.41 3.36 20.94
C SER A 184 -3.48 2.31 20.64
N HIS A 185 -3.15 1.02 20.70
CA HIS A 185 -4.10 -0.10 20.54
C HIS A 185 -5.16 -0.15 21.64
N ILE A 186 -4.78 0.18 22.88
CA ILE A 186 -5.67 0.10 24.05
C ILE A 186 -6.64 1.31 24.09
N ARG A 187 -6.21 2.47 23.60
CA ARG A 187 -7.03 3.70 23.56
C ARG A 187 -8.12 3.70 22.49
N GLU A 188 -8.09 2.78 21.53
CA GLU A 188 -9.14 2.65 20.53
C GLU A 188 -10.38 1.89 21.04
N GLN A 189 -10.36 1.32 22.25
CA GLN A 189 -11.59 0.87 22.93
C GLN A 189 -12.27 2.06 23.64
N PRO A 190 -13.52 2.42 23.30
CA PRO A 190 -14.11 3.65 23.78
C PRO A 190 -14.55 3.52 25.23
N ALA A 191 -13.95 4.33 26.11
CA ALA A 191 -14.60 4.73 27.35
C ALA A 191 -15.82 5.59 27.01
N GLY A 192 -17.00 4.97 26.90
CA GLY A 192 -18.29 5.58 27.22
C GLY A 192 -18.74 6.82 26.44
N VAL A 193 -18.58 6.86 25.12
CA VAL A 193 -19.28 7.87 24.29
C VAL A 193 -20.08 7.16 23.19
N ASN A 194 -21.40 7.34 23.21
CA ASN A 194 -22.36 6.93 22.18
C ASN A 194 -22.10 7.71 20.87
N VAL A 195 -20.99 7.42 20.20
CA VAL A 195 -20.80 7.81 18.80
C VAL A 195 -21.39 6.68 17.98
N GLN A 196 -22.44 6.96 17.21
CA GLN A 196 -22.92 6.04 16.18
C GLN A 196 -21.69 5.53 15.41
N GLU A 197 -21.42 4.21 15.46
CA GLU A 197 -20.33 3.60 14.71
C GLU A 197 -20.57 3.87 13.23
N GLU A 198 -19.99 4.96 12.72
CA GLU A 198 -19.99 5.23 11.30
C GLU A 198 -19.31 4.05 10.61
N VAL A 199 -20.02 3.50 9.66
CA VAL A 199 -19.62 2.38 8.82
C VAL A 199 -18.40 2.84 7.99
N GLN A 200 -17.19 2.57 8.49
CA GLN A 200 -15.93 3.11 7.94
C GLN A 200 -15.40 2.28 6.78
N ILE A 201 -15.38 2.88 5.58
CA ILE A 201 -14.75 2.31 4.37
C ILE A 201 -13.22 2.35 4.47
N LEU A 202 -12.67 3.39 5.12
CA LEU A 202 -11.24 3.66 5.26
C LEU A 202 -10.87 3.97 6.71
N PRO A 203 -9.62 3.71 7.13
CA PRO A 203 -9.05 4.31 8.33
C PRO A 203 -9.03 5.84 8.24
N THR A 204 -9.44 6.51 9.33
CA THR A 204 -9.55 7.98 9.39
C THR A 204 -8.38 8.65 10.12
N THR A 205 -7.52 7.85 10.77
CA THR A 205 -6.34 8.31 11.50
C THR A 205 -5.12 7.49 11.10
N LYS A 206 -3.93 8.06 11.28
CA LYS A 206 -2.67 7.37 11.02
C LYS A 206 -2.50 6.12 11.89
N GLU A 207 -2.90 6.21 13.17
CA GLU A 207 -2.85 5.10 14.12
C GLU A 207 -3.72 3.96 13.63
N SER A 208 -4.97 4.26 13.23
CA SER A 208 -5.86 3.21 12.77
C SER A 208 -5.51 2.66 11.39
N LEU A 209 -4.87 3.45 10.51
CA LEU A 209 -4.27 2.93 9.29
C LEU A 209 -3.20 1.89 9.65
N LEU A 210 -2.21 2.26 10.46
CA LEU A 210 -1.11 1.37 10.87
C LEU A 210 -1.60 0.15 11.68
N ASN A 211 -2.65 0.30 12.48
CA ASN A 211 -3.29 -0.80 13.22
C ASN A 211 -4.15 -1.71 12.34
N SER A 212 -4.53 -1.26 11.14
CA SER A 212 -5.27 -2.09 10.19
C SER A 212 -4.36 -2.88 9.23
N ILE A 213 -3.07 -2.55 9.13
CA ILE A 213 -2.13 -3.24 8.23
C ILE A 213 -1.95 -4.69 8.68
N THR A 214 -2.25 -5.61 7.78
CA THR A 214 -2.08 -7.06 7.99
C THR A 214 -1.11 -7.70 7.00
N GLU A 215 -0.89 -7.07 5.86
CA GLU A 215 -0.06 -7.58 4.77
C GLU A 215 0.70 -6.45 4.09
N ILE A 216 1.97 -6.73 3.78
CA ILE A 216 2.92 -5.81 3.16
C ILE A 216 3.59 -6.53 2.00
N HIS A 217 3.34 -6.06 0.77
CA HIS A 217 3.87 -6.67 -0.45
C HIS A 217 4.90 -5.75 -1.10
N TYR A 218 6.12 -6.26 -1.24
CA TYR A 218 7.15 -5.67 -2.07
C TYR A 218 7.07 -6.33 -3.45
N VAL A 219 6.63 -5.57 -4.46
CA VAL A 219 6.41 -6.07 -5.81
C VAL A 219 7.51 -5.54 -6.72
N ASP A 220 8.51 -6.38 -6.99
CA ASP A 220 9.67 -6.09 -7.85
C ASP A 220 10.28 -4.71 -7.57
N VAL A 221 10.42 -4.42 -6.27
CA VAL A 221 10.93 -3.16 -5.74
C VAL A 221 12.42 -3.05 -6.06
N GLY A 222 12.81 -1.85 -6.50
CA GLY A 222 14.18 -1.56 -6.86
C GLY A 222 14.46 -0.06 -6.88
N LEU A 223 15.71 0.26 -6.61
CA LEU A 223 16.27 1.61 -6.55
C LEU A 223 17.61 1.65 -7.28
N ASN A 224 18.06 2.85 -7.65
CA ASN A 224 19.39 3.05 -8.22
C ASN A 224 20.48 3.22 -7.14
N SER A 225 20.08 3.26 -5.87
CA SER A 225 20.94 3.23 -4.69
C SER A 225 20.36 2.32 -3.60
N CYS A 226 21.07 2.20 -2.48
CA CYS A 226 20.59 1.44 -1.32
C CYS A 226 19.28 2.00 -0.74
N GLY A 227 18.54 1.16 -0.03
CA GLY A 227 17.27 1.48 0.62
C GLY A 227 16.05 0.94 -0.11
N ALA A 228 16.20 -0.03 -1.01
CA ALA A 228 15.08 -0.70 -1.67
C ALA A 228 14.27 -1.53 -0.66
N TYR A 229 14.93 -2.12 0.34
CA TYR A 229 14.30 -2.83 1.45
C TYR A 229 14.80 -2.33 2.81
N ILE A 230 14.00 -2.50 3.85
CA ILE A 230 14.42 -2.20 5.24
C ILE A 230 15.56 -3.14 5.65
N THR A 231 16.62 -2.58 6.22
CA THR A 231 17.76 -3.31 6.77
C THR A 231 18.03 -3.01 8.25
N ASP A 232 17.09 -2.35 8.92
CA ASP A 232 17.14 -2.00 10.35
C ASP A 232 16.54 -3.14 11.19
N GLN A 233 17.39 -3.82 11.97
CA GLN A 233 16.99 -4.93 12.84
C GLN A 233 16.11 -4.45 13.99
N ASP A 234 16.48 -3.33 14.63
CA ASP A 234 15.76 -2.79 15.78
C ASP A 234 14.33 -2.43 15.39
N LEU A 235 14.11 -1.97 14.14
CA LEU A 235 12.77 -1.73 13.62
C LEU A 235 11.94 -3.02 13.54
N ILE A 236 12.50 -4.10 13.01
CA ILE A 236 11.78 -5.38 12.89
C ILE A 236 11.49 -5.96 14.28
N GLU A 237 12.42 -5.84 15.24
CA GLU A 237 12.22 -6.24 16.63
C GLU A 237 11.08 -5.47 17.31
N ARG A 238 10.96 -4.15 17.05
CA ARG A 238 9.82 -3.36 17.53
C ARG A 238 8.50 -3.83 16.94
N ILE A 239 8.45 -4.15 15.65
CA ILE A 239 7.24 -4.71 15.00
C ILE A 239 6.91 -6.08 15.60
N SER A 240 7.91 -6.94 15.78
CA SER A 240 7.80 -8.27 16.40
C SER A 240 7.18 -8.19 17.78
N LYS A 241 7.72 -7.33 18.64
CA LYS A 241 7.19 -7.07 19.98
C LYS A 241 5.74 -6.59 19.94
N ARG A 242 5.43 -5.60 19.08
CA ARG A 242 4.06 -5.06 18.95
C ARG A 242 3.04 -6.13 18.60
N VAL A 243 3.37 -7.05 17.68
CA VAL A 243 2.43 -8.13 17.31
C VAL A 243 2.36 -9.23 18.37
N ALA A 244 3.46 -9.48 19.10
CA ALA A 244 3.48 -10.38 20.25
C ALA A 244 2.54 -9.87 21.36
N ASP A 245 2.62 -8.56 21.67
CA ASP A 245 1.88 -7.85 22.71
C ASP A 245 0.38 -7.62 22.38
N GLY A 246 -0.15 -8.34 21.40
CA GLY A 246 -1.58 -8.33 21.05
C GLY A 246 -1.93 -7.47 19.83
N GLY A 247 -0.95 -6.85 19.18
CA GLY A 247 -1.14 -6.19 17.88
C GLY A 247 -1.59 -7.16 16.77
N PRO A 248 -2.10 -6.62 15.64
CA PRO A 248 -2.55 -7.40 14.51
C PRO A 248 -1.40 -8.22 13.90
N ARG A 249 -1.70 -9.42 13.39
CA ARG A 249 -0.75 -10.21 12.60
C ARG A 249 -0.27 -9.43 11.38
N VAL A 250 1.03 -9.45 11.10
CA VAL A 250 1.62 -8.82 9.90
C VAL A 250 2.37 -9.86 9.07
N ARG A 251 2.04 -9.95 7.78
CA ARG A 251 2.77 -10.77 6.80
C ARG A 251 3.50 -9.90 5.79
N PHE A 252 4.75 -10.23 5.53
CA PHE A 252 5.56 -9.65 4.46
C PHE A 252 5.60 -10.62 3.28
N PHE A 253 5.36 -10.10 2.09
CA PHE A 253 5.54 -10.83 0.85
C PHE A 253 6.57 -10.11 -0.02
N LEU A 254 7.62 -10.84 -0.40
CA LEU A 254 8.69 -10.37 -1.25
C LEU A 254 8.49 -11.01 -2.61
N HIS A 255 8.02 -10.25 -3.59
CA HIS A 255 7.82 -10.68 -4.97
C HIS A 255 8.94 -10.10 -5.82
N GLY A 256 9.70 -10.95 -6.50
CA GLY A 256 10.81 -10.49 -7.32
C GLY A 256 10.98 -11.26 -8.61
N THR A 257 11.65 -10.62 -9.55
CA THR A 257 12.01 -11.17 -10.85
C THR A 257 13.52 -11.19 -11.02
N PRO A 258 14.06 -11.98 -11.98
CA PRO A 258 15.46 -11.94 -12.36
C PRO A 258 15.95 -10.53 -12.68
N ARG A 259 15.09 -9.65 -13.20
CA ARG A 259 15.43 -8.26 -13.48
C ARG A 259 15.85 -7.47 -12.25
N GLN A 260 15.24 -7.70 -11.09
CA GLN A 260 15.61 -6.98 -9.87
C GLN A 260 16.60 -7.78 -9.01
N TRP A 261 16.30 -9.05 -8.73
CA TRP A 261 17.07 -9.83 -7.77
C TRP A 261 18.34 -10.47 -8.34
N CYS A 262 18.51 -10.48 -9.66
CA CYS A 262 19.73 -10.97 -10.32
C CYS A 262 20.47 -9.86 -11.08
N ASP A 263 20.18 -8.59 -10.79
CA ASP A 263 20.86 -7.47 -11.43
C ASP A 263 22.26 -7.27 -10.83
N GLY A 264 23.28 -7.69 -11.58
CA GLY A 264 24.69 -7.55 -11.17
C GLY A 264 25.17 -6.10 -11.01
N CYS A 265 24.47 -5.12 -11.61
CA CYS A 265 24.78 -3.70 -11.43
C CYS A 265 24.10 -3.11 -10.18
N ARG A 266 23.11 -3.80 -9.61
CA ARG A 266 22.32 -3.35 -8.46
C ARG A 266 22.25 -4.43 -7.38
N ILE A 267 23.40 -5.03 -7.07
CA ILE A 267 23.53 -6.17 -6.14
C ILE A 267 22.91 -5.92 -4.76
N TRP A 268 22.91 -4.66 -4.31
CA TRP A 268 22.31 -4.25 -3.04
C TRP A 268 20.82 -4.60 -2.94
N ILE A 269 20.08 -4.63 -4.07
CA ILE A 269 18.64 -4.98 -4.05
C ILE A 269 18.45 -6.40 -3.51
N GLN A 270 19.26 -7.35 -3.99
CA GLN A 270 19.21 -8.73 -3.54
C GLN A 270 19.69 -8.85 -2.08
N ASP A 271 20.78 -8.17 -1.74
CA ASP A 271 21.37 -8.20 -0.41
C ASP A 271 20.42 -7.64 0.66
N GLU A 272 19.81 -6.49 0.40
CA GLU A 272 18.83 -5.85 1.30
C GLU A 272 17.58 -6.71 1.45
N LYS A 273 17.05 -7.27 0.36
CA LYS A 273 15.93 -8.22 0.40
C LYS A 273 16.27 -9.47 1.21
N ASN A 274 17.47 -10.03 1.04
CA ASN A 274 17.94 -11.20 1.80
C ASN A 274 18.06 -10.87 3.28
N ARG A 275 18.55 -9.68 3.60
CA ARG A 275 18.63 -9.20 4.97
C ARG A 275 17.24 -9.05 5.57
N LEU A 276 16.32 -8.34 4.93
CA LEU A 276 14.94 -8.20 5.40
C LEU A 276 14.27 -9.55 5.68
N TYR A 277 14.41 -10.50 4.75
CA TYR A 277 13.89 -11.85 4.91
C TYR A 277 14.41 -12.50 6.19
N ARG A 278 15.73 -12.54 6.39
CA ARG A 278 16.35 -13.16 7.57
C ARG A 278 15.96 -12.47 8.87
N MET A 279 15.88 -11.13 8.88
CA MET A 279 15.47 -10.37 10.08
C MET A 279 14.04 -10.76 10.48
N ILE A 280 13.10 -10.80 9.53
CA ILE A 280 11.71 -11.18 9.81
C ILE A 280 11.61 -12.66 10.20
N GLU A 281 12.29 -13.56 9.50
CA GLU A 281 12.30 -15.00 9.81
C GLU A 281 12.81 -15.28 11.23
N SER A 282 13.85 -14.55 11.66
CA SER A 282 14.40 -14.68 13.02
C SER A 282 13.46 -14.20 14.13
N GLU A 283 12.44 -13.41 13.78
CA GLU A 283 11.46 -12.85 14.70
C GLU A 283 10.12 -13.61 14.71
N ASP A 284 9.93 -14.61 13.83
CA ASP A 284 8.66 -15.35 13.72
C ASP A 284 8.30 -16.05 15.04
N GLU A 285 9.23 -16.78 15.65
CA GLU A 285 9.01 -17.47 16.92
C GLU A 285 8.75 -16.48 18.07
N LYS A 286 9.52 -15.39 18.17
CA LYS A 286 9.38 -14.35 19.21
C LYS A 286 8.02 -13.65 19.11
N SER A 287 7.50 -13.50 17.90
CA SER A 287 6.18 -12.94 17.63
C SER A 287 5.01 -13.91 17.91
N GLY A 288 5.30 -15.17 18.25
CA GLY A 288 4.30 -16.23 18.40
C GLY A 288 3.68 -16.65 17.07
N GLY A 289 4.43 -16.59 15.97
CA GLY A 289 3.94 -16.93 14.64
C GLY A 289 3.15 -15.81 13.96
N LYS A 290 3.22 -14.57 14.47
CA LYS A 290 2.38 -13.44 14.03
C LYS A 290 3.10 -12.46 13.10
N LEU A 291 4.42 -12.53 13.00
CA LEU A 291 5.23 -11.77 12.07
C LEU A 291 5.89 -12.76 11.10
N LYS A 292 5.41 -12.80 9.86
CA LYS A 292 5.86 -13.78 8.86
C LYS A 292 6.40 -13.12 7.61
N VAL A 293 7.33 -13.80 6.94
CA VAL A 293 7.81 -13.43 5.60
C VAL A 293 7.60 -14.58 4.62
N CYS A 294 7.27 -14.25 3.38
CA CYS A 294 7.17 -15.18 2.27
C CYS A 294 7.92 -14.62 1.06
N GLU A 295 8.78 -15.44 0.45
CA GLU A 295 9.48 -15.09 -0.78
C GLU A 295 8.82 -15.77 -1.99
N ARG A 296 8.69 -15.03 -3.09
CA ARG A 296 8.17 -15.52 -4.37
C ARG A 296 9.05 -15.00 -5.51
N PHE A 297 9.78 -15.90 -6.14
CA PHE A 297 10.62 -15.60 -7.30
C PHE A 297 9.92 -16.01 -8.59
N TYR A 298 9.65 -15.04 -9.46
CA TYR A 298 8.88 -15.23 -10.69
C TYR A 298 9.78 -15.23 -11.92
N PHE A 299 9.40 -15.99 -12.96
CA PHE A 299 10.09 -16.00 -14.27
C PHE A 299 11.55 -16.44 -14.21
N ALA A 300 11.91 -17.34 -13.29
CA ALA A 300 13.29 -17.82 -13.09
C ALA A 300 13.92 -18.44 -14.35
N ASP A 301 13.09 -18.94 -15.26
CA ASP A 301 13.44 -19.56 -16.54
C ASP A 301 13.63 -18.55 -17.70
N ARG A 302 13.34 -17.27 -17.48
CA ARG A 302 13.39 -16.21 -18.50
C ARG A 302 14.60 -15.29 -18.30
N LYS A 303 15.14 -14.79 -19.42
CA LYS A 303 16.16 -13.72 -19.39
C LYS A 303 15.53 -12.41 -18.88
N PRO A 304 16.23 -11.63 -18.03
CA PRO A 304 15.76 -10.33 -17.56
C PRO A 304 15.31 -9.40 -18.69
N ASP A 305 14.07 -8.92 -18.63
CA ASP A 305 13.51 -7.97 -19.60
C ASP A 305 12.60 -6.94 -18.89
N MET A 306 12.22 -5.86 -19.59
CA MET A 306 11.33 -4.85 -19.00
C MET A 306 9.91 -5.37 -18.79
N GLN A 307 9.47 -6.35 -19.57
CA GLN A 307 8.12 -6.87 -19.47
C GLN A 307 7.90 -7.57 -18.14
N MET A 308 8.80 -8.44 -17.69
CA MET A 308 8.67 -9.16 -16.43
C MET A 308 8.58 -8.21 -15.22
N HIS A 309 9.22 -7.04 -15.31
CA HIS A 309 9.12 -6.00 -14.30
C HIS A 309 7.66 -5.65 -14.02
N PHE A 310 6.86 -5.47 -15.07
CA PHE A 310 5.45 -5.12 -14.95
C PHE A 310 4.57 -6.36 -14.81
N GLU A 311 4.85 -7.42 -15.59
CA GLU A 311 4.05 -8.66 -15.64
C GLU A 311 3.92 -9.32 -14.26
N VAL A 312 4.90 -9.14 -13.37
CA VAL A 312 4.85 -9.61 -11.98
C VAL A 312 3.64 -9.06 -11.19
N ILE A 313 3.12 -7.87 -11.52
CA ILE A 313 1.90 -7.31 -10.89
C ILE A 313 0.71 -8.25 -11.09
N GLU A 314 0.66 -8.94 -12.23
CA GLU A 314 -0.40 -9.92 -12.52
C GLU A 314 -0.07 -11.33 -12.05
N LYS A 315 1.21 -11.68 -12.00
CA LYS A 315 1.63 -13.02 -11.58
C LYS A 315 1.76 -13.16 -10.07
N MET A 316 1.83 -12.05 -9.33
CA MET A 316 1.99 -12.08 -7.88
C MET A 316 0.91 -12.94 -7.23
N ASP A 317 1.35 -13.78 -6.31
CA ASP A 317 0.54 -14.69 -5.55
C ASP A 317 0.31 -14.07 -4.18
N VAL A 318 -0.95 -13.82 -3.84
CA VAL A 318 -1.35 -13.13 -2.61
C VAL A 318 -1.96 -14.08 -1.57
N SER A 319 -1.85 -15.40 -1.81
CA SER A 319 -2.31 -16.43 -0.87
C SER A 319 -1.35 -16.66 0.30
#